data_AF-A0A163JE16-F1
#
_entry.id   AF-A0A163JE16-F1
#
_cell.length_a   1.000
_cell.length_b   1.000
_cell.length_c   1.000
_cell.angle_alpha   90.00
_cell.angle_beta   90.00
_cell.angle_gamma   90.00
#
_symmetry.space_group_name_H-M   'P 1'
#
loop_
_entity.id
_entity.type
_entity.pdbx_description
1 polymer ?
#
loop_
_entity_poly.entity_id
_entity_poly.type
_entity_poly.pdbx_seq_one_letter_code
_entity_poly.pdbx_strand_id
1 'polypeptide(L)'
;MYDNDIVSSKLFFVDGPGGTGKTYLFNSLLQRVRQDGSIALAAASSGTAALLLNGGRTAHSMFKVPLDVDDNTTCSIPASSSLATLVRQTKPILWDEASMINRYLFKTVDRTFRNLMKQVDPREEHSIWWQSDCAQRRL
;
A
#
# COMPACT_ATOMS: atom_id res chain seq x y z
N MET A 1 2.42 -14.40 -30.79
CA MET A 1 2.45 -12.92 -30.92
C MET A 1 2.08 -12.37 -29.56
N TYR A 2 2.96 -11.56 -28.97
CA TYR A 2 3.10 -11.21 -27.56
C TYR A 2 1.78 -11.04 -26.77
N ASP A 3 1.47 -12.04 -25.92
CA ASP A 3 0.79 -11.76 -24.66
C ASP A 3 1.78 -10.99 -23.80
N ASN A 4 1.50 -9.71 -23.61
CA ASN A 4 2.17 -8.95 -22.57
C ASN A 4 1.64 -9.52 -21.25
N ASP A 5 2.46 -10.34 -20.59
CA ASP A 5 2.27 -10.71 -19.19
C ASP A 5 2.29 -9.43 -18.33
N ILE A 6 1.14 -8.77 -18.27
CA ILE A 6 0.86 -7.71 -17.32
C ILE A 6 0.97 -8.38 -15.96
N VAL A 7 2.00 -8.02 -15.18
CA VAL A 7 2.14 -8.36 -13.76
C VAL A 7 0.76 -8.35 -13.12
N SER A 8 0.23 -9.52 -12.76
CA SER A 8 -1.13 -9.67 -12.24
C SER A 8 -1.17 -9.17 -10.80
N SER A 9 -1.13 -7.84 -10.62
CA SER A 9 -1.34 -7.22 -9.33
C SER A 9 -2.81 -7.39 -8.95
N LYS A 10 -3.09 -8.27 -7.99
CA LYS A 10 -4.44 -8.45 -7.45
C LYS A 10 -4.68 -7.43 -6.33
N LEU A 11 -5.71 -6.62 -6.51
CA LEU A 11 -6.19 -5.65 -5.52
C LEU A 11 -7.42 -6.23 -4.83
N PHE A 12 -7.32 -6.38 -3.51
CA PHE A 12 -8.41 -6.82 -2.65
C PHE A 12 -8.85 -5.70 -1.76
N PHE A 13 -10.16 -5.61 -1.53
CA PHE A 13 -10.76 -4.64 -0.65
C PHE A 13 -11.50 -5.37 0.49
N VAL A 14 -11.22 -5.01 1.74
CA VAL A 14 -11.87 -5.56 2.94
C VAL A 14 -12.68 -4.46 3.61
N ASP A 15 -14.01 -4.60 3.59
CA ASP A 15 -14.93 -3.69 4.25
C ASP A 15 -15.62 -4.37 5.44
N GLY A 16 -16.10 -3.57 6.37
CA GLY A 16 -16.86 -4.04 7.52
C GLY A 16 -17.18 -2.92 8.50
N PRO A 17 -18.31 -2.99 9.22
CA PRO A 17 -18.64 -2.04 10.28
C PRO A 17 -17.52 -1.86 11.32
N GLY A 18 -17.59 -0.76 12.08
CA GLY A 18 -16.73 -0.56 13.25
C GLY A 18 -16.83 -1.74 14.23
N GLY A 19 -15.70 -2.16 14.80
CA GLY A 19 -15.67 -3.26 15.77
C GLY A 19 -15.64 -4.68 15.17
N THR A 20 -15.59 -4.85 13.84
CA THR A 20 -15.55 -6.17 13.17
C THR A 20 -14.17 -6.83 13.13
N GLY A 21 -13.16 -6.23 13.76
CA GLY A 21 -11.81 -6.82 13.84
C GLY A 21 -10.97 -6.69 12.56
N LYS A 22 -11.29 -5.75 11.64
CA LYS A 22 -10.49 -5.50 10.42
C LYS A 22 -9.00 -5.30 10.72
N THR A 23 -8.69 -4.46 11.71
CA THR A 23 -7.31 -4.20 12.14
C THR A 23 -6.65 -5.46 12.71
N TYR A 24 -7.40 -6.30 13.42
CA TYR A 24 -6.90 -7.60 13.89
C TYR A 24 -6.55 -8.52 12.71
N LEU A 25 -7.45 -8.64 11.72
CA LEU A 25 -7.21 -9.40 10.50
C LEU A 25 -5.93 -8.94 9.79
N PHE A 26 -5.71 -7.62 9.66
CA PHE A 26 -4.49 -7.10 9.04
C PHE A 26 -3.24 -7.42 9.84
N ASN A 27 -3.29 -7.28 11.16
CA ASN A 27 -2.17 -7.67 12.00
C ASN A 27 -1.86 -9.16 11.89
N SER A 28 -2.88 -10.03 11.82
CA SER A 28 -2.70 -11.46 11.59
C SER A 28 -2.06 -11.75 10.23
N LEU A 29 -2.50 -11.07 9.16
CA LEU A 29 -1.93 -11.21 7.82
C LEU A 29 -0.47 -10.71 7.76
N LEU A 30 -0.19 -9.53 8.33
CA LEU A 30 1.17 -8.99 8.44
C LEU A 30 2.08 -9.96 9.17
N GLN A 31 1.63 -10.48 10.31
CA GLN A 31 2.39 -11.41 11.12
C GLN A 31 2.65 -12.70 10.35
N ARG A 32 1.64 -13.27 9.69
CA ARG A 32 1.79 -14.51 8.93
C ARG A 32 2.82 -14.37 7.81
N VAL A 33 2.73 -13.30 7.02
CA VAL A 33 3.65 -13.06 5.90
C VAL A 33 5.09 -12.82 6.41
N ARG A 34 5.24 -12.09 7.51
CA ARG A 34 6.55 -11.85 8.13
C ARG A 34 7.14 -13.10 8.77
N GLN A 35 6.31 -13.98 9.33
CA GLN A 35 6.74 -15.30 9.82
C GLN A 35 7.28 -16.18 8.69
N ASP A 36 6.68 -16.07 7.50
CA ASP A 36 7.16 -16.75 6.29
C ASP A 36 8.41 -16.07 5.67
N GLY A 37 9.11 -15.22 6.44
CA GLY A 37 10.36 -14.54 6.04
C GLY A 37 10.18 -13.47 4.97
N SER A 38 8.94 -13.13 4.60
CA SER A 38 8.63 -12.19 3.53
C SER A 38 8.37 -10.78 4.06
N ILE A 39 8.60 -9.77 3.22
CA ILE A 39 8.40 -8.37 3.61
C ILE A 39 6.93 -7.99 3.40
N ALA A 40 6.30 -7.48 4.46
CA ALA A 40 4.95 -6.94 4.46
C ALA A 40 4.93 -5.51 5.00
N LEU A 41 4.45 -4.55 4.20
CA LEU A 41 4.33 -3.14 4.58
C LEU A 41 2.94 -2.85 5.11
N ALA A 42 2.87 -1.99 6.13
CA ALA A 42 1.64 -1.57 6.77
C ALA A 42 1.57 -0.04 6.74
N ALA A 43 0.66 0.50 5.94
CA ALA A 43 0.37 1.91 5.83
C ALA A 43 -1.01 2.22 6.44
N ALA A 44 -1.20 3.45 6.92
CA ALA A 44 -2.52 3.96 7.25
C ALA A 44 -2.66 5.43 6.87
N SER A 45 -3.88 5.93 6.71
CA SER A 45 -4.12 7.34 6.40
C SER A 45 -3.91 8.25 7.62
N SER A 46 -4.35 7.84 8.82
CA SER A 46 -4.14 8.56 10.07
C SER A 46 -2.99 8.00 10.92
N GLY A 47 -2.44 8.83 11.80
CA GLY A 47 -1.41 8.41 12.76
C GLY A 47 -1.94 7.41 13.79
N THR A 48 -3.19 7.56 14.23
CA THR A 48 -3.85 6.66 15.17
C THR A 48 -4.07 5.28 14.59
N ALA A 49 -4.54 5.18 13.34
CA ALA A 49 -4.67 3.88 12.66
C ALA A 49 -3.30 3.23 12.42
N ALA A 50 -2.28 4.01 12.06
CA ALA A 50 -0.92 3.48 11.87
C ALA A 50 -0.36 2.84 13.16
N LEU A 51 -0.64 3.41 14.34
CA LEU A 51 -0.21 2.85 15.62
C LEU A 51 -0.85 1.50 15.95
N LEU A 52 -2.05 1.22 15.42
CA LEU A 52 -2.74 -0.05 15.64
C LEU A 52 -2.23 -1.17 14.73
N LEU A 53 -1.52 -0.83 13.66
CA LEU A 53 -0.90 -1.81 12.77
C LEU A 53 0.52 -2.14 13.24
N ASN A 54 0.86 -3.43 13.21
CA ASN A 54 2.20 -3.91 13.55
C ASN A 54 3.24 -3.35 12.56
N GLY A 55 4.11 -2.47 13.03
CA GLY A 55 5.07 -1.76 12.18
C GLY A 55 4.41 -0.78 11.20
N GLY A 56 3.21 -0.30 11.53
CA GLY A 56 2.47 0.66 10.75
C GLY A 56 3.13 2.03 10.71
N ARG A 57 2.99 2.73 9.57
CA ARG A 57 3.34 4.15 9.44
C ARG A 57 2.25 4.86 8.63
N THR A 58 2.14 6.17 8.78
CA THR A 58 1.25 6.94 7.92
C THR A 58 1.71 6.84 6.46
N ALA A 59 0.78 6.74 5.52
CA ALA A 59 1.09 6.62 4.09
C ALA A 59 1.96 7.79 3.59
N HIS A 60 1.68 9.00 4.08
CA HIS A 60 2.49 10.20 3.81
C HIS A 60 3.96 10.00 4.23
N SER A 61 4.20 9.50 5.44
CA SER A 61 5.57 9.27 5.95
C SER A 61 6.24 8.07 5.30
N MET A 62 5.49 7.00 5.04
CA MET A 62 6.00 5.76 4.46
C MET A 62 6.45 5.97 3.01
N PHE A 63 5.65 6.67 2.21
CA PHE A 63 5.90 6.84 0.76
C PHE A 63 6.48 8.20 0.39
N LYS A 64 6.77 9.07 1.36
CA LYS A 64 7.32 10.42 1.10
C LYS A 64 6.49 11.20 0.07
N VAL A 65 5.17 11.20 0.27
CA VAL A 65 4.25 11.91 -0.62
C VAL A 65 4.47 13.41 -0.49
N PRO A 66 4.61 14.17 -1.59
CA PRO A 66 4.64 15.63 -1.55
C PRO A 66 3.30 16.21 -1.01
N LEU A 67 3.36 17.41 -0.43
CA LEU A 67 2.16 18.09 0.10
C LEU A 67 1.25 18.60 -1.02
N ASP A 68 1.86 19.11 -2.09
CA ASP A 68 1.16 19.53 -3.31
C ASP A 68 1.12 18.35 -4.29
N VAL A 69 -0.04 17.73 -4.41
CA VAL A 69 -0.29 16.61 -5.33
C VAL A 69 -1.21 17.05 -6.48
N ASP A 70 -0.75 16.84 -7.70
CA ASP A 70 -1.51 17.03 -8.93
C ASP A 70 -1.63 15.75 -9.77
N ASP A 71 -2.29 15.82 -10.92
CA ASP A 71 -2.47 14.69 -11.83
C ASP A 71 -1.19 14.23 -12.55
N ASN A 72 0.00 14.76 -12.28
CA ASN A 72 1.29 14.31 -12.82
C ASN A 72 2.36 14.05 -11.74
N THR A 73 2.10 14.39 -10.48
CA THR A 73 3.03 14.17 -9.38
C THR A 73 3.36 12.69 -9.16
N THR A 74 4.60 12.46 -8.74
CA THR A 74 5.12 11.18 -8.24
C THR A 74 5.76 11.43 -6.88
N CYS A 75 5.87 10.40 -6.04
CA CYS A 75 6.56 10.54 -4.76
C CYS A 75 8.06 10.70 -4.99
N SER A 76 8.74 11.48 -4.14
CA SER A 76 10.19 11.71 -4.21
C SER A 76 10.97 10.50 -3.67
N ILE A 77 10.78 9.33 -4.30
CA ILE A 77 11.48 8.08 -4.00
C ILE A 77 12.43 7.77 -5.17
N PRO A 78 13.75 7.97 -5.00
CA PRO A 78 14.72 7.55 -6.01
C PRO A 78 14.68 6.04 -6.22
N ALA A 79 14.83 5.57 -7.47
CA ALA A 79 14.81 4.15 -7.81
C ALA A 79 15.94 3.32 -7.16
N SER A 80 17.03 3.97 -6.76
CA SER A 80 18.17 3.39 -6.04
C SER A 80 18.03 3.46 -4.51
N SER A 81 16.94 4.04 -3.99
CA SER A 81 16.76 4.20 -2.55
C SER A 81 16.41 2.88 -1.86
N SER A 82 16.74 2.77 -0.57
CA SER A 82 16.36 1.62 0.26
C SER A 82 14.85 1.41 0.31
N LEU A 83 14.08 2.49 0.29
CA LEU A 83 12.61 2.42 0.23
C LEU A 83 12.12 1.83 -1.09
N ALA A 84 12.75 2.18 -2.22
CA ALA A 84 12.44 1.57 -3.51
C ALA A 84 12.73 0.07 -3.50
N THR A 85 13.87 -0.35 -2.93
CA THR A 85 14.19 -1.77 -2.75
C THR A 85 13.17 -2.48 -1.88
N LEU A 86 12.75 -1.87 -0.77
CA LEU A 86 11.72 -2.42 0.11
C LEU A 86 10.39 -2.61 -0.65
N VAL A 87 9.92 -1.59 -1.37
CA VAL A 87 8.67 -1.68 -2.15
C VAL A 87 8.75 -2.81 -3.18
N ARG A 88 9.91 -2.97 -3.85
CA ARG A 88 10.14 -4.05 -4.82
C ARG A 88 10.18 -5.45 -4.20
N GLN A 89 10.63 -5.59 -2.96
CA GLN A 89 10.70 -6.89 -2.27
C GLN A 89 9.43 -7.20 -1.47
N THR A 90 8.52 -6.24 -1.35
CA THR A 90 7.31 -6.39 -0.55
C THR A 90 6.32 -7.31 -1.25
N LYS A 91 5.77 -8.27 -0.50
CA LYS A 91 4.72 -9.17 -0.99
C LYS A 91 3.34 -8.54 -0.83
N PRO A 92 2.90 -8.15 0.38
CA PRO A 92 1.74 -7.29 0.56
C PRO A 92 2.11 -5.90 1.09
N ILE A 93 1.49 -4.88 0.51
CA ILE A 93 1.30 -3.58 1.15
C ILE A 93 -0.13 -3.59 1.64
N LEU A 94 -0.36 -3.48 2.95
CA LEU A 94 -1.69 -3.27 3.55
C LEU A 94 -1.85 -1.80 3.87
N TRP A 95 -2.99 -1.22 3.51
CA TRP A 95 -3.29 0.18 3.79
C TRP A 95 -4.63 0.31 4.52
N ASP A 96 -4.60 0.74 5.78
CA ASP A 96 -5.79 1.02 6.60
C ASP A 96 -6.31 2.45 6.41
N GLU A 97 -7.63 2.63 6.36
CA GLU A 97 -8.31 3.90 6.08
C GLU A 97 -7.96 4.51 4.70
N ALA A 98 -7.66 3.73 3.64
CA ALA A 98 -7.27 4.33 2.35
C ALA A 98 -8.38 5.17 1.70
N SER A 99 -9.65 4.93 2.04
CA SER A 99 -10.81 5.76 1.65
C SER A 99 -10.72 7.20 2.15
N MET A 100 -10.01 7.44 3.25
CA MET A 100 -9.90 8.76 3.87
C MET A 100 -8.90 9.67 3.16
N ILE A 101 -8.07 9.12 2.26
CA ILE A 101 -7.04 9.90 1.60
C ILE A 101 -7.50 10.49 0.26
N ASN A 102 -6.87 11.60 -0.13
CA ASN A 102 -7.16 12.25 -1.40
C ASN A 102 -6.87 11.30 -2.58
N ARG A 103 -7.81 11.22 -3.54
CA ARG A 103 -7.65 10.45 -4.79
C ARG A 103 -6.34 10.76 -5.51
N TYR A 104 -5.87 12.01 -5.47
CA TYR A 104 -4.63 12.45 -6.10
C TYR A 104 -3.42 11.79 -5.43
N LEU A 105 -3.39 11.76 -4.09
CA LEU A 105 -2.34 11.07 -3.35
C LEU A 105 -2.32 9.58 -3.68
N PHE A 106 -3.48 8.93 -3.72
CA PHE A 106 -3.57 7.53 -4.10
C PHE A 106 -2.99 7.27 -5.50
N LYS A 107 -3.36 8.10 -6.49
CA LYS A 107 -2.78 8.03 -7.85
C LYS A 107 -1.26 8.26 -7.85
N THR A 108 -0.78 9.23 -7.08
CA THR A 108 0.65 9.56 -6.96
C THR A 108 1.44 8.36 -6.42
N VAL A 109 0.93 7.67 -5.40
CA VAL A 109 1.57 6.46 -4.84
C VAL A 109 1.51 5.31 -5.86
N ASP A 110 0.35 5.02 -6.45
CA ASP A 110 0.18 3.97 -7.47
C ASP A 110 1.16 4.16 -8.65
N ARG A 111 1.28 5.37 -9.19
CA ARG A 111 2.25 5.69 -10.25
C ARG A 111 3.69 5.50 -9.81
N THR A 112 4.00 5.90 -8.59
CA THR A 112 5.35 5.72 -8.04
C THR A 112 5.69 4.24 -7.98
N PHE A 113 4.79 3.41 -7.45
CA PHE A 113 5.00 1.96 -7.41
C PHE A 113 5.14 1.37 -8.80
N ARG A 114 4.25 1.70 -9.74
CA ARG A 114 4.38 1.23 -11.14
C ARG A 114 5.73 1.60 -11.73
N ASN A 115 6.22 2.81 -11.50
CA ASN A 115 7.53 3.23 -11.98
C ASN A 115 8.69 2.47 -11.31
N LEU A 116 8.59 2.17 -10.02
CA LEU A 116 9.59 1.38 -9.30
C LEU A 116 9.58 -0.10 -9.74
N MET A 117 8.39 -0.66 -10.02
CA MET A 117 8.18 -2.06 -10.39
C MET A 117 8.49 -2.37 -11.86
N LYS A 118 8.53 -1.37 -12.76
CA LYS A 118 9.00 -1.54 -14.15
C LYS A 118 10.40 -2.15 -14.26
N GLN A 119 11.19 -2.12 -13.20
CA GLN A 119 12.55 -2.66 -13.13
C GLN A 119 12.62 -4.07 -12.50
N VAL A 120 11.48 -4.68 -12.15
CA VAL A 120 11.38 -6.01 -11.53
C VAL A 120 10.95 -7.04 -12.58
N ASP A 121 11.44 -8.27 -12.47
CA ASP A 121 11.06 -9.38 -13.36
C ASP A 121 9.54 -9.61 -13.32
N PRO A 122 8.84 -9.65 -14.46
CA PRO A 122 7.39 -9.89 -14.51
C PRO A 122 6.91 -11.22 -13.89
N ARG A 123 7.83 -12.14 -13.57
CA ARG A 123 7.55 -13.42 -12.92
C ARG A 123 7.35 -13.35 -11.41
N GLU A 124 7.71 -12.25 -10.75
CA GLU A 124 7.51 -12.07 -9.31
C GLU A 124 6.06 -11.61 -9.04
N GLU A 125 5.25 -12.47 -8.40
CA GLU A 125 3.85 -12.14 -8.06
C GLU A 125 3.82 -11.17 -6.86
N HIS A 126 3.65 -9.87 -7.14
CA HIS A 126 3.41 -8.86 -6.12
C HIS A 126 1.91 -8.63 -5.93
N SER A 127 1.40 -8.92 -4.73
CA SER A 127 0.00 -8.72 -4.38
C SER A 127 -0.14 -7.41 -3.60
N ILE A 128 -0.71 -6.36 -4.18
CA ILE A 128 -0.89 -5.08 -3.47
C ILE A 128 -2.29 -5.06 -2.85
N TRP A 129 -2.40 -4.97 -1.51
CA TRP A 129 -3.65 -5.14 -0.77
C TRP A 129 -4.13 -3.81 -0.19
N TRP A 130 -5.21 -3.23 -0.73
CA TRP A 130 -5.67 -1.91 -0.29
C TRP A 130 -6.97 -2.03 0.52
N GLN A 131 -7.04 -1.44 1.72
CA GLN A 131 -8.32 -1.32 2.43
C GLN A 131 -8.84 0.10 2.40
N SER A 132 -10.14 0.23 2.21
CA SER A 132 -10.94 1.44 2.35
C SER A 132 -11.93 1.24 3.52
N ASP A 133 -11.90 2.05 4.57
CA ASP A 133 -13.01 2.03 5.53
C ASP A 133 -14.17 2.85 4.93
N CYS A 134 -15.28 2.22 4.57
CA CYS A 134 -16.47 2.91 4.08
C CYS A 134 -17.56 2.97 5.17
N ALA A 135 -17.29 3.59 6.32
CA ALA A 135 -18.33 3.80 7.33
C ALA A 135 -18.42 5.19 7.99
N GLN A 136 -17.71 6.23 7.52
CA GLN A 136 -17.81 7.57 8.16
C GLN A 136 -18.08 8.78 7.25
N ARG A 137 -18.45 8.60 5.97
CA ARG A 137 -19.11 9.69 5.22
C ARG A 137 -20.62 9.57 5.29
N ARG A 138 -21.19 10.05 6.39
CA ARG A 138 -22.58 10.51 6.42
C ARG A 138 -22.59 11.92 6.99
N LEU A 139 -22.34 12.90 6.13
CA LEU A 139 -22.93 14.24 6.12
C LEU A 139 -23.04 14.69 4.66
#